data_AF-A0A2N2WXE2-F1
#
_entry.id   AF-A0A2N2WXE2-F1
#
_cell.length_a   1.000
_cell.length_b   1.000
_cell.length_c   1.000
_cell.angle_alpha   90.00
_cell.angle_beta   90.00
_cell.angle_gamma   90.00
#
_symmetry.space_group_name_H-M   'P 1'
#
loop_
_entity.id
_entity.type
_entity.pdbx_description
1 polymer ?
#
loop_
_entity_poly.entity_id
_entity_poly.type
_entity_poly.pdbx_seq_one_letter_code
_entity_poly.pdbx_strand_id
1 'polypeptide(L)'
;MRKLIFLLTFFVAISFYSCEKEKLQVDLNPNEDLSFSGTFETINSENLSGTVNLNISNGYYECLTNLPFGRGAGKIEVNETKINFIDTLFFAIPAIYGPSYVLDGEHFYTFDGENLRIWREKNVGSVEYDLEIERKN
;
A
#
# COMPACT_ATOMS: atom_id res chain seq x y z
N MET A 1 54.60 -14.41 3.67
CA MET A 1 53.98 -13.06 3.69
C MET A 1 53.20 -12.71 2.41
N ARG A 2 53.65 -13.08 1.21
CA ARG A 2 52.90 -12.85 -0.06
C ARG A 2 51.51 -13.53 -0.15
N LYS A 3 51.35 -14.72 0.44
CA LYS A 3 50.07 -15.46 0.42
C LYS A 3 48.98 -14.89 1.35
N LEU A 4 49.36 -14.10 2.36
CA LEU A 4 48.42 -13.50 3.30
C LEU A 4 47.71 -12.27 2.69
N ILE A 5 48.43 -11.53 1.83
CA ILE A 5 47.93 -10.33 1.16
C ILE A 5 46.82 -10.70 0.16
N PHE A 6 46.94 -11.85 -0.54
CA PHE A 6 45.92 -12.33 -1.48
C PHE A 6 44.61 -12.77 -0.80
N LEU A 7 44.67 -13.20 0.47
CA LEU A 7 43.48 -13.65 1.21
C LEU A 7 42.68 -12.46 1.77
N LEU A 8 43.36 -11.36 2.09
CA LEU A 8 42.73 -10.13 2.57
C LEU A 8 41.99 -9.37 1.46
N THR A 9 42.52 -9.36 0.23
CA THR A 9 41.83 -8.73 -0.92
C THR A 9 40.55 -9.47 -1.32
N PHE A 10 40.50 -10.80 -1.12
CA PHE A 10 39.29 -11.57 -1.40
C PHE A 10 38.14 -11.26 -0.41
N PHE A 11 38.44 -10.98 0.86
CA PHE A 11 37.41 -10.65 1.87
C PHE A 11 36.78 -9.26 1.67
N VAL A 12 37.55 -8.28 1.18
CA VAL A 12 37.02 -6.92 0.89
C VAL A 12 36.07 -6.93 -0.32
N ALA A 13 36.29 -7.81 -1.31
CA ALA A 13 35.42 -7.91 -2.48
C ALA A 13 34.02 -8.47 -2.17
N ILE A 14 33.87 -9.26 -1.09
CA ILE A 14 32.59 -9.87 -0.72
C ILE A 14 31.74 -8.92 0.16
N SER A 15 32.36 -7.86 0.69
CA SER A 15 31.71 -6.93 1.63
C SER A 15 30.76 -5.92 0.94
N PHE A 16 30.76 -5.84 -0.39
CA PHE A 16 29.94 -4.90 -1.16
C PHE A 16 28.69 -5.52 -1.79
N TYR A 17 28.37 -6.79 -1.50
CA TYR A 17 27.17 -7.47 -2.02
C TYR A 17 25.93 -7.37 -1.11
N SER A 18 25.98 -6.58 -0.04
CA SER A 18 24.76 -6.16 0.65
C SER A 18 24.19 -4.91 -0.03
N CYS A 19 23.87 -5.04 -1.32
CA CYS A 19 22.99 -4.10 -1.99
C CYS A 19 21.59 -4.40 -1.44
N GLU A 20 21.22 -3.76 -0.33
CA GLU A 20 19.80 -3.57 -0.03
C GLU A 20 19.24 -2.88 -1.27
N LYS A 21 18.29 -3.55 -1.95
CA LYS A 21 17.51 -2.89 -3.00
C LYS A 21 16.84 -1.69 -2.34
N GLU A 22 17.39 -0.52 -2.59
CA GLU A 22 16.75 0.76 -2.28
C GLU A 22 15.36 0.67 -2.90
N LYS A 23 14.34 0.50 -2.06
CA LYS A 23 12.95 0.47 -2.52
C LYS A 23 12.71 1.84 -3.11
N LEU A 24 12.60 1.90 -4.44
CA LEU A 24 12.22 3.10 -5.17
C LEU A 24 10.87 3.56 -4.62
N GLN A 25 10.90 4.58 -3.76
CA GLN A 25 9.72 5.29 -3.31
C GLN A 25 9.58 6.49 -4.23
N VAL A 26 8.55 6.47 -5.05
CA VAL A 26 8.14 7.59 -5.90
C VAL A 26 7.02 8.34 -5.20
N ASP A 27 7.02 9.67 -5.33
CA ASP A 27 5.95 10.50 -4.78
C ASP A 27 4.61 10.16 -5.45
N LEU A 28 3.64 9.72 -4.64
CA LEU A 28 2.26 9.55 -5.10
C LEU A 28 1.58 10.92 -5.13
N ASN A 29 1.33 11.46 -6.32
CA ASN A 29 0.66 12.75 -6.50
C ASN A 29 -0.88 12.57 -6.52
N PRO A 30 -1.61 12.96 -5.46
CA PRO A 30 -3.06 12.77 -5.41
C PRO A 30 -3.86 13.63 -6.39
N ASN A 31 -3.22 14.61 -7.05
CA ASN A 31 -3.86 15.46 -8.04
C ASN A 31 -3.87 14.85 -9.45
N GLU A 32 -3.13 13.75 -9.67
CA GLU A 32 -3.14 13.01 -10.93
C GLU A 32 -4.29 12.02 -10.99
N ASP A 33 -4.73 11.70 -12.21
CA ASP A 33 -5.73 10.66 -12.45
C ASP A 33 -5.05 9.29 -12.42
N LEU A 34 -5.18 8.58 -11.30
CA LEU A 34 -4.61 7.26 -11.08
C LEU A 34 -5.72 6.27 -10.73
N SER A 35 -5.71 5.11 -11.38
CA SER A 35 -6.60 3.99 -11.07
C SER A 35 -5.75 2.80 -10.67
N PHE A 36 -6.15 2.10 -9.62
CA PHE A 36 -5.47 0.92 -9.11
C PHE A 36 -6.47 -0.20 -8.87
N SER A 37 -6.03 -1.44 -9.07
CA SER A 37 -6.77 -2.63 -8.68
C SER A 37 -5.85 -3.63 -8.00
N GLY A 38 -6.41 -4.45 -7.12
CA GLY A 38 -5.64 -5.47 -6.42
C GLY A 38 -6.43 -6.11 -5.30
N THR A 39 -5.73 -6.44 -4.22
CA THR A 39 -6.31 -7.18 -3.10
C THR A 39 -6.11 -6.46 -1.78
N PHE A 40 -7.00 -6.73 -0.83
CA PHE A 40 -6.73 -6.50 0.58
C PHE A 40 -6.67 -7.83 1.32
N GLU A 41 -5.91 -7.86 2.41
CA GLU A 41 -5.83 -8.99 3.33
C GLU A 41 -5.74 -8.49 4.78
N THR A 42 -6.28 -9.27 5.71
CA THR A 42 -6.10 -9.05 7.15
C THR A 42 -5.09 -10.05 7.69
N ILE A 43 -3.99 -9.56 8.23
CA ILE A 43 -2.90 -10.40 8.73
C ILE A 43 -3.03 -10.56 10.25
N ASN A 44 -2.83 -11.78 10.77
CA ASN A 44 -2.87 -12.10 12.20
C ASN A 44 -4.17 -11.65 12.91
N SER A 45 -5.29 -11.67 12.18
CA SER A 45 -6.60 -11.23 12.68
C SER A 45 -7.72 -12.06 12.05
N GLU A 46 -8.59 -11.47 11.24
CA GLU A 46 -9.78 -12.15 10.70
C GLU A 46 -9.47 -13.13 9.55
N ASN A 47 -8.24 -13.11 9.03
CA ASN A 47 -7.78 -13.85 7.84
C ASN A 47 -8.73 -13.70 6.64
N LEU A 48 -9.29 -12.50 6.47
CA LEU A 48 -10.12 -12.13 5.34
C LEU A 48 -9.25 -11.63 4.19
N SER A 49 -9.72 -11.85 2.98
CA SER A 49 -9.17 -11.26 1.77
C SER A 49 -10.28 -10.96 0.77
N GLY A 50 -10.00 -9.99 -0.11
CA GLY A 50 -10.91 -9.59 -1.17
C GLY A 50 -10.23 -8.68 -2.18
N THR A 51 -10.98 -8.24 -3.18
CA THR A 51 -10.48 -7.32 -4.21
C THR A 51 -10.79 -5.89 -3.85
N VAL A 52 -9.89 -4.98 -4.24
CA VAL A 52 -10.02 -3.54 -4.04
C VAL A 52 -9.76 -2.82 -5.35
N ASN A 53 -10.62 -1.87 -5.66
CA ASN A 53 -10.38 -0.88 -6.71
C ASN A 53 -10.28 0.50 -6.05
N LEU A 54 -9.22 1.24 -6.38
CA LEU A 54 -8.95 2.57 -5.86
C LEU A 54 -8.75 3.52 -7.04
N ASN A 55 -9.60 4.54 -7.13
CA ASN A 55 -9.44 5.64 -8.07
C ASN A 55 -9.03 6.89 -7.28
N ILE A 56 -8.03 7.62 -7.78
CA ILE A 56 -7.55 8.89 -7.26
C ILE A 56 -7.61 9.90 -8.40
N SER A 57 -8.17 11.08 -8.11
CA SER A 57 -8.22 12.19 -9.07
C SER A 57 -8.41 13.50 -8.33
N ASN A 58 -7.62 14.51 -8.68
CA ASN A 58 -7.78 15.90 -8.22
C ASN A 58 -7.91 16.06 -6.69
N GLY A 59 -7.15 15.29 -5.91
CA GLY A 59 -7.17 15.32 -4.44
C GLY A 59 -8.33 14.55 -3.80
N TYR A 60 -9.07 13.76 -4.59
CA TYR A 60 -10.15 12.90 -4.12
C TYR A 60 -9.86 11.43 -4.42
N TYR A 61 -10.50 10.55 -3.66
CA TYR A 61 -10.47 9.12 -3.89
C TYR A 61 -11.87 8.49 -3.91
N GLU A 62 -11.97 7.36 -4.61
CA GLU A 62 -13.07 6.40 -4.50
C GLU A 62 -12.48 5.00 -4.34
N CYS A 63 -12.93 4.28 -3.32
CA CYS A 63 -12.50 2.94 -2.97
C CYS A 63 -13.70 1.98 -2.99
N LEU A 64 -13.56 0.84 -3.66
CA LEU A 64 -14.57 -0.21 -3.73
C LEU A 64 -13.94 -1.54 -3.31
N THR A 65 -14.57 -2.24 -2.36
CA THR A 65 -14.19 -3.60 -1.93
C THR A 65 -15.32 -4.57 -2.23
N ASN A 66 -14.99 -5.83 -2.56
CA ASN A 66 -16.01 -6.83 -2.91
C ASN A 66 -16.49 -7.69 -1.72
N LEU A 67 -15.63 -7.97 -0.75
CA LEU A 67 -15.88 -8.91 0.36
C LEU A 67 -15.08 -8.53 1.60
N PRO A 68 -15.72 -8.00 2.66
CA PRO A 68 -17.08 -7.47 2.66
C PRO A 68 -17.23 -6.31 1.67
N PHE A 69 -18.43 -6.18 1.10
CA PHE A 69 -18.70 -5.07 0.19
C PHE A 69 -18.60 -3.75 0.93
N GLY A 70 -17.79 -2.85 0.39
CA GLY A 70 -17.53 -1.55 0.97
C GLY A 70 -17.34 -0.52 -0.12
N ARG A 71 -17.81 0.70 0.14
CA ARG A 71 -17.52 1.88 -0.66
C ARG A 71 -17.11 3.01 0.25
N GLY A 72 -15.94 3.59 0.01
CA GLY A 72 -15.47 4.80 0.66
C GLY A 72 -15.14 5.85 -0.39
N ALA A 73 -15.44 7.12 -0.14
CA ALA A 73 -15.04 8.19 -1.04
C ALA A 73 -14.95 9.53 -0.32
N GLY A 74 -13.96 10.31 -0.71
CA GLY A 74 -13.75 11.61 -0.11
C GLY A 74 -12.40 12.18 -0.48
N LYS A 75 -11.76 12.87 0.46
CA LYS A 75 -10.48 13.52 0.22
C LYS A 75 -9.33 12.58 0.49
N ILE A 76 -8.24 12.76 -0.25
CA ILE A 76 -6.99 12.04 -0.02
C ILE A 76 -5.87 13.06 0.23
N GLU A 77 -5.12 12.83 1.30
CA GLU A 77 -3.95 13.63 1.64
C GLU A 77 -2.74 12.70 1.70
N VAL A 78 -1.67 13.05 0.99
CA VAL A 78 -0.46 12.23 0.90
C VAL A 78 0.71 13.02 1.47
N ASN A 79 1.53 12.36 2.29
CA ASN A 79 2.84 12.85 2.70
C ASN A 79 3.91 11.80 2.42
N GLU A 80 5.14 12.02 2.88
CA GLU A 80 6.29 11.16 2.56
C GLU A 80 6.09 9.68 2.93
N THR A 81 5.34 9.37 3.99
CA THR A 81 5.24 8.00 4.52
C THR A 81 3.81 7.50 4.72
N LYS A 82 2.83 8.41 4.65
CA LYS A 82 1.44 8.11 4.91
C LYS A 82 0.50 8.66 3.86
N ILE A 83 -0.62 7.95 3.70
CA ILE A 83 -1.82 8.41 3.01
C ILE A 83 -2.93 8.52 4.05
N ASN A 84 -3.63 9.64 4.07
CA ASN A 84 -4.83 9.83 4.86
C ASN A 84 -6.05 9.88 3.94
N PHE A 85 -6.94 8.90 4.08
CA PHE A 85 -8.20 8.82 3.37
C PHE A 85 -9.30 9.41 4.25
N ILE A 86 -9.89 10.53 3.87
CA ILE A 86 -10.94 11.18 4.65
C ILE A 86 -12.26 10.79 4.00
N ASP A 87 -12.88 9.70 4.47
CA ASP A 87 -14.17 9.26 3.95
C ASP A 87 -15.25 10.28 4.32
N THR A 88 -15.98 10.73 3.31
CA THR A 88 -17.07 11.70 3.46
C THR A 88 -18.43 11.05 3.24
N LEU A 89 -18.44 9.78 2.82
CA LEU A 89 -19.66 9.03 2.63
C LEU A 89 -20.23 8.60 3.97
N PHE A 90 -21.47 9.00 4.22
CA PHE A 90 -22.24 8.50 5.36
C PHE A 90 -23.43 7.70 4.82
N PHE A 91 -23.27 6.37 4.77
CA PHE A 91 -24.37 5.46 4.45
C PHE A 91 -24.59 4.48 5.60
N ALA A 92 -25.85 4.22 5.93
CA ALA A 92 -26.18 3.15 6.85
C ALA A 92 -25.88 1.81 6.17
N ILE A 93 -24.76 1.19 6.52
CA ILE A 93 -24.42 -0.17 6.08
C ILE A 93 -25.17 -1.17 6.97
N PRO A 94 -26.05 -2.03 6.41
CA PRO A 94 -26.72 -3.05 7.19
C PRO A 94 -25.71 -3.95 7.90
N ALA A 95 -25.95 -4.28 9.18
CA ALA A 95 -25.02 -5.06 10.01
C ALA A 95 -24.64 -6.44 9.44
N ILE A 96 -25.42 -6.96 8.48
CA ILE A 96 -25.14 -8.22 7.78
C ILE A 96 -23.90 -8.17 6.87
N TYR A 97 -23.43 -6.97 6.50
CA TYR A 97 -22.28 -6.82 5.60
C TYR A 97 -20.92 -6.89 6.32
N GLY A 98 -20.89 -7.01 7.65
CA GLY A 98 -19.64 -7.07 8.41
C GLY A 98 -18.87 -5.73 8.42
N PRO A 99 -17.65 -5.71 8.99
CA PRO A 99 -16.82 -4.50 9.00
C PRO A 99 -16.35 -4.15 7.58
N SER A 100 -16.61 -2.94 7.10
CA SER A 100 -16.12 -2.48 5.80
C SER A 100 -14.60 -2.25 5.84
N TYR A 101 -13.84 -2.87 4.92
CA TYR A 101 -12.40 -2.68 4.76
C TYR A 101 -12.09 -1.66 3.67
N VAL A 102 -12.91 -0.60 3.60
CA VAL A 102 -12.62 0.55 2.74
C VAL A 102 -11.44 1.34 3.30
N LEU A 103 -10.71 1.99 2.41
CA LEU A 103 -9.65 2.92 2.78
C LEU A 103 -10.26 4.13 3.47
N ASP A 104 -10.05 4.24 4.78
CA ASP A 104 -10.47 5.35 5.64
C ASP A 104 -9.44 5.59 6.76
N GLY A 105 -9.08 6.85 7.00
CA GLY A 105 -8.06 7.38 7.90
C GLY A 105 -6.61 7.24 7.41
N GLU A 106 -5.66 7.39 8.34
CA GLU A 106 -4.22 7.28 8.07
C GLU A 106 -3.73 5.85 7.86
N HIS A 107 -2.91 5.66 6.83
CA HIS A 107 -2.24 4.41 6.49
C HIS A 107 -0.79 4.71 6.13
N PHE A 108 0.09 3.75 6.35
CA PHE A 108 1.41 3.76 5.73
C PHE A 108 1.28 3.32 4.27
N TYR A 109 2.23 3.74 3.43
CA TYR A 109 2.26 3.28 2.05
C TYR A 109 3.68 3.21 1.48
N THR A 110 3.81 2.42 0.41
CA THR A 110 4.94 2.50 -0.53
C THR A 110 4.41 2.51 -1.96
N PHE A 111 4.99 3.34 -2.81
CA PHE A 111 4.64 3.43 -4.23
C PHE A 111 5.90 3.44 -5.08
N ASP A 112 6.01 2.54 -6.05
CA ASP A 112 7.18 2.43 -6.94
C ASP A 112 6.94 2.96 -8.36
N GLY A 113 5.78 3.59 -8.60
CA GLY A 113 5.33 4.03 -9.92
C GLY A 113 4.35 3.06 -10.60
N GLU A 114 4.31 1.80 -10.17
CA GLU A 114 3.42 0.77 -10.70
C GLU A 114 2.58 0.10 -9.59
N ASN A 115 3.22 -0.26 -8.49
CA ASN A 115 2.64 -0.98 -7.36
C ASN A 115 2.49 -0.03 -6.17
N LEU A 116 1.27 0.03 -5.64
CA LEU A 116 0.90 0.77 -4.44
C LEU A 116 0.56 -0.23 -3.34
N ARG A 117 1.43 -0.31 -2.33
CA ARG A 117 1.16 -1.05 -1.09
C ARG A 117 0.70 -0.08 -0.02
N ILE A 118 -0.41 -0.36 0.65
CA ILE A 118 -0.98 0.44 1.73
C ILE A 118 -1.19 -0.47 2.93
N TRP A 119 -0.91 -0.02 4.15
CA TRP A 119 -1.21 -0.82 5.33
C TRP A 119 -1.49 0.01 6.58
N ARG A 120 -2.19 -0.61 7.51
CA ARG A 120 -2.44 -0.08 8.85
C ARG A 120 -2.35 -1.19 9.90
N GLU A 121 -1.65 -0.91 10.99
CA GLU A 121 -1.66 -1.75 12.19
C GLU A 121 -2.99 -1.60 12.94
N LYS A 122 -3.55 -2.73 13.39
CA LYS A 122 -4.71 -2.80 14.26
C LYS A 122 -4.26 -3.14 15.68
N ASN A 123 -5.18 -3.06 16.65
CA ASN A 123 -4.95 -3.60 18.00
C ASN A 123 -4.57 -5.09 17.98
N VAL A 124 -5.09 -5.83 17.00
CA VAL A 124 -4.73 -7.22 16.73
C VAL A 124 -4.51 -7.36 15.23
N GLY A 125 -3.26 -7.57 14.83
CA GLY A 125 -2.87 -7.77 13.44
C GLY A 125 -2.74 -6.49 12.61
N SER A 126 -2.88 -6.61 11.30
CA SER A 126 -2.87 -5.49 10.35
C SER A 126 -3.88 -5.72 9.23
N VAL A 127 -4.20 -4.65 8.52
CA VAL A 127 -4.81 -4.72 7.19
C VAL A 127 -3.78 -4.23 6.17
N GLU A 128 -3.63 -4.97 5.09
CA GLU A 128 -2.73 -4.63 3.99
C GLU A 128 -3.49 -4.64 2.67
N TYR A 129 -3.07 -3.76 1.77
CA TYR A 129 -3.60 -3.61 0.42
C TYR A 129 -2.41 -3.64 -0.53
N ASP A 130 -2.44 -4.53 -1.50
CA ASP A 130 -1.45 -4.62 -2.57
C ASP A 130 -2.16 -4.35 -3.89
N LEU A 131 -1.88 -3.19 -4.48
CA LEU A 131 -2.60 -2.65 -5.62
C LEU A 131 -1.61 -2.38 -6.77
N GLU A 132 -2.05 -2.61 -8.01
CA GLU A 132 -1.31 -2.33 -9.24
C GLU A 132 -2.04 -1.25 -10.04
N ILE A 133 -1.29 -0.33 -10.66
CA ILE A 133 -1.84 0.74 -11.47
C ILE A 133 -2.50 0.18 -12.75
N GLU A 134 -3.74 0.59 -13.00
CA GLU A 134 -4.47 0.28 -14.22
C GLU A 134 -4.01 1.19 -15.35
N ARG A 135 -3.23 0.66 -16.29
CA ARG A 135 -2.86 1.39 -17.50
C ARG A 135 -4.03 1.42 -18.48
N LYS A 136 -4.52 2.62 -18.80
CA LYS A 136 -5.42 2.82 -19.94
C LYS A 136 -4.66 2.55 -21.23
N ASN A 137 -5.05 1.49 -21.95
CA ASN A 137 -4.58 1.21 -23.31
C ASN A 137 -5.13 2.23 -24.32
#